data_AF-A0A485BVZ2-F1
#
_entry.id   AF-A0A485BVZ2-F1
#
_cell.length_a   1.000
_cell.length_b   1.000
_cell.length_c   1.000
_cell.angle_alpha   90.00
_cell.angle_beta   90.00
_cell.angle_gamma   90.00
#
_symmetry.space_group_name_H-M   'P 1'
#
loop_
_entity.id
_entity.type
_entity.pdbx_description
1 polymer ?
#
loop_
_entity_poly.entity_id
_entity_poly.type
_entity_poly.pdbx_seq_one_letter_code
_entity_poly.pdbx_strand_id
1 'polypeptide(L)' 'MINVLIVDDDAMVADLNRCYIERVDGFVCIGIASTLQQAKDKVLDRGPAYRPDPVGCVYAAG' A
#
# COMPACT_ATOMS: atom_id res chain seq x y z
N MET A 1 11.51 -8.26 2.04
CA MET A 1 10.20 -7.81 2.54
C MET A 1 9.76 -6.63 1.68
N ILE A 2 8.60 -6.70 1.05
CA ILE A 2 8.03 -5.71 0.14
C ILE A 2 6.89 -5.01 0.88
N ASN A 3 6.98 -3.70 1.00
CA ASN A 3 5.98 -2.87 1.66
C ASN A 3 4.90 -2.47 0.65
N VAL A 4 3.64 -2.76 0.95
CA VAL A 4 2.49 -2.50 0.07
C VAL A 4 1.57 -1.46 0.71
N LEU A 5 1.35 -0.36 0.01
CA LEU A 5 0.26 0.57 0.29
C LEU A 5 -0.91 0.21 -0.64
N ILE A 6 -2.07 -0.11 -0.06
CA ILE A 6 -3.30 -0.36 -0.81
C ILE A 6 -3.99 0.98 -1.05
N VAL A 7 -4.37 1.25 -2.29
CA VAL A 7 -5.18 2.43 -2.66
C VAL A 7 -6.44 1.93 -3.32
N ASP A 8 -7.59 2.13 -2.67
CA ASP A 8 -8.89 1.59 -3.06
C ASP A 8 -9.99 2.37 -2.30
N ASP A 9 -10.98 2.93 -3.01
CA ASP A 9 -12.03 3.76 -2.42
C ASP A 9 -13.16 2.95 -1.78
N ASP A 10 -13.27 1.66 -2.11
CA ASP A 10 -14.20 0.72 -1.48
C ASP A 10 -13.52 0.00 -0.30
N ALA A 11 -14.03 0.24 0.91
CA ALA A 11 -13.47 -0.35 2.13
C ALA A 11 -13.50 -1.89 2.14
N MET A 12 -14.51 -2.52 1.52
CA MET A 12 -14.60 -3.98 1.46
C MET A 12 -13.56 -4.55 0.49
N VAL A 13 -13.33 -3.89 -0.65
CA VAL A 13 -12.33 -4.33 -1.63
C VAL A 13 -10.90 -4.11 -1.10
N ALA A 14 -10.67 -3.01 -0.38
CA ALA A 14 -9.40 -2.75 0.30
C ALA A 14 -9.06 -3.82 1.34
N ASP A 15 -10.03 -4.22 2.18
CA ASP A 15 -9.83 -5.27 3.18
C ASP A 15 -9.65 -6.65 2.54
N LEU A 16 -10.34 -6.94 1.45
CA LEU A 16 -10.15 -8.16 0.68
C LEU A 16 -8.71 -8.25 0.12
N ASN A 17 -8.22 -7.17 -0.50
CA ASN A 17 -6.86 -7.08 -1.01
C ASN A 17 -5.81 -7.20 0.09
N ARG A 18 -6.07 -6.63 1.27
CA ARG A 18 -5.22 -6.83 2.45
C ARG A 18 -5.13 -8.31 2.83
N CYS A 19 -6.26 -9.01 2.88
CA CYS A 19 -6.29 -10.44 3.20
C CYS A 19 -5.51 -11.29 2.18
N TYR A 20 -5.50 -10.91 0.90
CA TYR A 20 -4.68 -11.58 -0.11
C TYR A 20 -3.19 -11.32 0.11
N ILE A 21 -2.79 -10.07 0.32
CA ILE A 21 -1.39 -9.68 0.51
C ILE A 21 -0.78 -10.33 1.75
N GLU A 22 -1.50 -10.38 2.87
CA GLU A 22 -1.03 -10.98 4.13
C GLU A 22 -0.79 -12.50 4.03
N ARG A 23 -1.30 -13.16 2.97
CA ARG A 23 -1.07 -14.59 2.70
C ARG A 23 0.12 -14.84 1.77
N VAL A 24 0.73 -13.80 1.21
CA VAL A 24 1.90 -13.92 0.33
C VAL A 24 3.16 -13.59 1.12
N ASP A 25 4.01 -14.61 1.31
CA ASP A 25 5.26 -14.45 2.05
C ASP A 25 6.14 -13.35 1.44
N GLY A 26 6.71 -12.53 2.32
CA GLY A 26 7.58 -11.43 1.93
C GLY A 26 6.85 -10.15 1.53
N PHE A 27 5.51 -10.10 1.55
CA PHE A 27 4.73 -8.87 1.40
C PHE A 27 4.10 -8.43 2.72
N VAL A 28 4.02 -7.12 2.93
CA VAL A 28 3.44 -6.53 4.14
C VAL A 28 2.58 -5.35 3.77
N CYS A 29 1.29 -5.38 4.14
CA CYS A 29 0.42 -4.22 4.03
C CYS A 29 0.82 -3.18 5.08
N ILE A 30 1.27 -2.02 4.61
CA ILE A 30 1.74 -0.90 5.47
C ILE A 30 0.71 0.21 5.61
N GLY A 31 -0.43 0.09 4.93
CA GLY A 31 -1.53 1.04 5.03
C GLY A 31 -2.55 0.87 3.90
N ILE A 32 -3.67 1.55 4.08
CA ILE A 32 -4.76 1.68 3.11
C ILE A 32 -5.03 3.18 2.91
N ALA A 33 -5.31 3.60 1.68
CA ALA A 33 -5.76 4.94 1.31
C ALA A 33 -7.03 4.84 0.47
N SER A 34 -8.07 5.60 0.82
CA SER A 34 -9.33 5.62 0.06
C SER A 34 -9.42 6.71 -1.00
N THR A 35 -8.38 7.54 -1.11
CA THR A 35 -8.31 8.59 -2.12
C THR A 35 -6.87 8.77 -2.59
N LEU A 36 -6.71 9.34 -3.78
CA LEU A 36 -5.41 9.74 -4.31
C LEU A 36 -4.68 10.73 -3.39
N GLN A 37 -5.41 11.65 -2.74
CA GLN A 37 -4.78 12.60 -1.83
C GLN A 37 -4.20 11.88 -0.61
N GLN A 38 -4.97 11.01 0.04
CA GLN A 38 -4.46 10.19 1.15
C GLN A 38 -3.28 9.31 0.74
N ALA A 39 -3.30 8.75 -0.47
CA ALA A 39 -2.20 7.94 -0.99
C ALA A 39 -0.92 8.78 -1.15
N LYS A 40 -1.06 9.97 -1.76
CA LYS A 40 0.05 10.94 -1.89
C LYS A 40 0.60 11.32 -0.52
N ASP A 41 -0.26 11.69 0.42
CA ASP A 41 0.15 12.06 1.77
C ASP A 41 0.92 10.91 2.43
N LYS A 42 0.41 9.67 2.36
CA LYS A 42 1.09 8.49 2.95
C LYS A 42 2.42 8.13 2.29
N VAL A 43 2.58 8.40 0.99
CA VAL A 43 3.84 8.18 0.27
C VAL A 43 4.85 9.28 0.60
N LEU A 44 4.40 10.53 0.75
CA LEU A 44 5.25 11.71 0.96
C LEU A 44 5.60 11.95 2.45
N ASP A 45 4.72 11.64 3.39
CA ASP A 45 4.95 11.77 4.85
C ASP A 45 5.94 10.73 5.38
N ARG A 46 6.15 9.64 4.65
CA ARG A 46 7.26 8.73 4.92
C ARG A 46 8.54 9.40 4.44
N GLY A 47 9.13 10.22 5.31
CA GLY A 47 10.38 10.96 5.09
C GLY A 47 11.57 10.08 4.63
N PRO A 48 12.79 10.64 4.52
CA PRO A 48 13.92 10.18 3.66
C PRO A 48 14.46 8.74 3.86
N ALA A 49 13.86 7.94 4.74
CA ALA A 49 14.06 6.50 4.82
C ALA A 49 13.36 5.72 3.70
N TYR A 50 12.41 6.31 2.95
CA TYR A 50 11.99 5.77 1.65
C TYR A 50 13.04 6.14 0.60
N ARG A 51 14.14 5.40 0.57
CA ARG A 51 14.76 5.12 -0.73
C ARG A 51 13.77 4.22 -1.45
N PRO A 52 13.32 4.52 -2.67
CA PRO A 52 12.67 3.50 -3.47
C PRO A 52 13.74 2.43 -3.69
N ASP A 53 13.75 1.40 -2.85
CA ASP A 53 14.25 0.11 -3.29
C ASP A 53 13.51 -0.16 -4.60
N PRO A 54 14.17 -0.69 -5.64
CA PRO A 54 13.54 -0.95 -6.94
C PRO A 54 12.35 -1.94 -6.90
N VAL A 55 11.90 -2.34 -5.69
CA VAL A 55 10.86 -3.33 -5.40
C VAL A 55 9.67 -2.74 -4.61
N GLY A 56 9.66 -1.44 -4.31
CA GLY A 56 8.53 -0.79 -3.62
C GLY A 56 7.29 -0.69 -4.51
N CYS A 57 6.49 -1.76 -4.61
CA CYS A 57 5.26 -1.78 -5.39
C CYS A 57 4.11 -1.09 -4.67
N VAL A 58 3.60 0.01 -5.24
CA VAL A 58 2.27 0.53 -4.93
C VAL A 58 1.26 -0.36 -5.65
N TYR A 59 0.37 -1.01 -4.89
CA TYR A 59 -0.74 -1.78 -5.46
C TYR A 59 -2.00 -0.91 -5.39
N ALA A 60 -2.44 -0.38 -6.52
CA ALA A 60 -3.75 0.24 -6.66
C ALA A 60 -4.69 -0.81 -7.23
N ALA A 61 -5.66 -1.25 -6.43
CA ALA A 61 -6.84 -1.92 -6.97
C ALA A 61 -7.86 -0.84 -7.32
N GLY A 62 -8.56 -1.06 -8.44
CA GLY A 62 -9.32 -0.05 -9.18
C GLY A 62 -10.33 0.73 -8.36
#